data_AF-A0A954UU90-F1
#
_entry.id   AF-A0A954UU90-F1
#
_cell.length_a   1.000
_cell.length_b   1.000
_cell.length_c   1.000
_cell.angle_alpha   90.00
_cell.angle_beta   90.00
_cell.angle_gamma   90.00
#
_symmetry.space_group_name_H-M   'P 1'
#
loop_
_entity.id
_entity.type
_entity.pdbx_description
1 polymer ?
#
loop_
_entity_poly.entity_id
_entity_poly.type
_entity_poly.pdbx_seq_one_letter_code
_entity_poly.pdbx_strand_id
1 'polypeptide(L)' 'NPPIPSVYFSVGGTARGDIDAEAAGGAQVPSHHSPFFKIEPELSIKAGVEATVLALLDLMKK' A
#
# COMPACT_ATOMS: atom_id res chain seq x y z
N ASN A 1 19.61 -6.69 -13.99
CA ASN A 1 18.55 -7.14 -14.91
C ASN A 1 18.05 -8.51 -14.47
N PRO A 2 16.94 -8.56 -13.72
CA PRO A 2 16.31 -9.84 -13.41
C PRO A 2 15.91 -10.55 -14.72
N PRO A 3 16.10 -11.88 -14.81
CA PRO A 3 15.81 -12.65 -16.03
C PRO A 3 14.32 -12.75 -16.36
N ILE A 4 13.45 -12.36 -15.42
CA ILE A 4 12.00 -12.36 -15.54
C ILE A 4 11.54 -10.89 -15.45
N PRO A 5 10.73 -10.39 -16.41
CA PRO A 5 10.08 -9.09 -16.26
C PRO A 5 9.23 -9.08 -14.98
N SER A 6 9.55 -8.16 -14.08
CA SER A 6 8.91 -8.04 -12.78
C SER A 6 8.41 -6.62 -12.58
N VAL A 7 7.28 -6.49 -11.87
CA VAL A 7 6.72 -5.22 -11.43
C VAL A 7 6.70 -5.19 -9.91
N TYR A 8 6.95 -4.02 -9.34
CA TYR A 8 6.77 -3.75 -7.92
C TYR A 8 5.94 -2.48 -7.77
N PHE A 9 4.96 -2.50 -6.88
CA PHE A 9 4.14 -1.34 -6.56
C PHE A 9 3.81 -1.35 -5.07
N SER A 10 3.60 -0.16 -4.52
CA SER A 10 3.20 0.01 -3.13
C SER A 10 1.69 0.05 -3.02
N VAL A 11 1.16 -0.66 -2.03
CA VAL A 11 -0.24 -0.60 -1.63
C VAL A 11 -0.30 0.21 -0.35
N GLY A 12 -1.18 1.21 -0.31
CA GLY A 12 -1.41 2.02 0.89
C GLY A 12 -2.01 1.19 2.03
N GLY A 13 -1.99 1.75 3.23
CA GLY A 13 -2.62 1.09 4.38
C GLY A 13 -2.84 1.96 5.60
N THR A 14 -2.10 3.06 5.72
CA THR A 14 -2.37 4.06 6.76
C THR A 14 -3.77 4.65 6.57
N ALA A 15 -4.52 4.75 7.68
CA ALA A 15 -5.81 5.41 7.67
C ALA A 15 -5.68 6.85 7.15
N ARG A 16 -6.61 7.28 6.28
CA ARG A 16 -6.59 8.65 5.74
C ARG A 16 -6.59 9.69 6.84
N GLY A 17 -7.38 9.48 7.90
CA GLY A 17 -7.44 10.39 9.04
C GLY A 17 -6.11 10.52 9.80
N ASP A 18 -5.31 9.45 9.88
CA ASP A 18 -3.99 9.51 10.52
C ASP A 18 -3.00 10.34 9.65
N ILE A 19 -3.07 10.21 8.32
CA ILE A 19 -2.26 11.02 7.38
C ILE A 19 -2.67 12.50 7.45
N ASP A 20 -3.97 12.78 7.46
CA ASP A 20 -4.48 14.15 7.51
C ASP A 20 -4.14 14.82 8.85
N ALA A 21 -4.20 14.06 9.95
CA ALA A 21 -3.79 14.53 11.27
C ALA A 21 -2.30 14.85 11.33
N GLU A 22 -1.41 13.99 10.79
CA GLU A 22 0.02 14.26 10.68
C GLU A 22 0.28 15.55 9.88
N ALA A 23 -0.38 15.70 8.72
CA ALA A 23 -0.25 16.88 7.87
C ALA A 23 -0.71 18.18 8.55
N ALA A 24 -1.66 18.09 9.49
CA ALA A 24 -2.12 19.21 10.32
C ALA A 24 -1.22 19.47 11.56
N GLY A 25 -0.08 18.78 11.69
CA GLY A 25 0.86 18.92 12.80
C GLY A 25 0.58 17.99 13.98
N GLY A 26 -0.25 16.97 13.80
CA GLY A 26 -0.54 15.93 14.78
C GLY A 26 0.58 14.89 14.92
N ALA A 27 0.22 13.72 15.45
CA ALA A 27 1.17 12.63 15.64
C ALA A 27 1.75 12.12 14.31
N GLN A 28 3.03 11.77 14.30
CA GLN A 28 3.69 11.22 13.12
C GLN A 28 3.12 9.84 12.78
N VAL A 29 2.88 9.59 11.49
CA VAL A 29 2.53 8.26 10.97
C VAL A 29 3.73 7.33 11.18
N PRO A 30 3.53 6.15 11.80
CA PRO A 30 4.62 5.21 12.03
C PRO A 30 5.28 4.72 10.74
N SER A 31 6.61 4.63 10.75
CA SER A 31 7.38 4.02 9.66
C SER A 31 7.07 2.53 9.52
N HIS A 32 7.13 2.02 8.28
CA HIS A 32 6.91 0.60 7.93
C HIS A 32 7.77 -0.36 8.77
N HIS A 33 9.00 0.03 9.12
CA HIS A 33 9.94 -0.82 9.86
C HIS A 33 9.97 -0.53 11.38
N SER A 34 8.99 0.21 11.90
CA SER A 34 8.91 0.53 13.33
C SER A 34 8.16 -0.55 14.12
N PRO A 35 8.37 -0.67 15.45
CA PRO A 35 7.53 -1.52 16.30
C PRO A 35 6.08 -1.02 16.41
N PHE A 36 5.78 0.17 15.86
CA PHE A 36 4.47 0.80 15.86
C PHE A 36 3.78 0.73 14.49
N PHE A 37 4.25 -0.13 13.58
CA PHE A 37 3.61 -0.32 12.27
C PHE A 37 2.11 -0.53 12.41
N LYS A 38 1.33 0.31 11.71
CA LYS A 38 -0.13 0.35 11.79
C LYS A 38 -0.73 0.57 10.40
N ILE A 39 -1.77 -0.20 10.11
CA ILE A 39 -2.60 -0.11 8.89
C ILE A 39 -4.08 -0.28 9.24
N GLU A 40 -4.96 0.10 8.33
CA GLU A 40 -6.37 -0.28 8.29
C GLU A 40 -6.51 -1.67 7.65
N PRO A 41 -6.67 -2.75 8.43
CA PRO A 41 -6.40 -4.11 7.93
C PRO A 41 -7.32 -4.52 6.78
N GLU A 42 -8.63 -4.29 6.93
CA GLU A 42 -9.62 -4.69 5.94
C GLU A 42 -9.42 -3.93 4.61
N LEU A 43 -9.18 -2.63 4.69
CA LEU A 43 -8.95 -1.79 3.52
C LEU A 43 -7.65 -2.18 2.81
N SER A 44 -6.55 -2.35 3.54
CA SER A 44 -5.25 -2.76 2.98
C SER A 44 -5.33 -4.10 2.26
N ILE A 45 -6.00 -5.10 2.84
CA ILE A 45 -6.14 -6.42 2.23
C ILE A 45 -6.95 -6.31 0.94
N LYS A 46 -8.13 -5.67 0.99
CA LYS A 46 -9.00 -5.54 -0.19
C LYS A 46 -8.32 -4.77 -1.31
N ALA A 47 -7.73 -3.61 -1.02
CA ALA A 47 -7.05 -2.78 -2.00
C ALA A 47 -5.83 -3.49 -2.60
N GLY A 48 -5.05 -4.23 -1.80
CA GLY A 48 -3.90 -4.97 -2.31
C GLY A 48 -4.28 -6.09 -3.28
N VAL A 49 -5.33 -6.85 -2.95
CA VAL A 49 -5.87 -7.89 -3.84
C VAL A 49 -6.41 -7.27 -5.13
N GLU A 50 -7.24 -6.24 -5.02
CA GLU A 50 -7.83 -5.56 -6.17
C GLU A 50 -6.76 -4.98 -7.10
N ALA A 51 -5.78 -4.24 -6.54
CA ALA A 51 -4.68 -3.67 -7.30
C ALA A 51 -3.85 -4.75 -8.02
N THR A 52 -3.58 -5.87 -7.35
CA THR A 52 -2.85 -6.99 -7.95
C THR A 52 -3.62 -7.61 -9.11
N VAL A 53 -4.91 -7.88 -8.92
CA VAL A 53 -5.76 -8.48 -9.97
C VAL A 53 -5.85 -7.56 -11.18
N LEU A 54 -6.09 -6.26 -10.97
CA LEU A 54 -6.15 -5.28 -12.05
C LEU A 54 -4.81 -5.18 -12.81
N ALA A 55 -3.69 -5.12 -12.09
CA ALA A 55 -2.36 -5.09 -12.71
C ALA A 55 -2.10 -6.34 -13.56
N LEU A 56 -2.44 -7.52 -13.07
CA LEU A 56 -2.28 -8.77 -13.83
C LEU A 56 -3.19 -8.81 -15.06
N LEU A 57 -4.46 -8.40 -14.93
CA LEU A 57 -5.38 -8.33 -16.06
C LEU A 57 -4.91 -7.34 -17.13
N ASP A 58 -4.19 -6.29 -16.76
CA ASP A 58 -3.61 -5.34 -17.71
C ASP A 58 -2.34 -5.88 -18.38
N LEU A 59 -1.43 -6.44 -17.59
CA LEU A 59 -0.13 -6.93 -18.06
C LEU A 59 -0.20 -8.25 -18.83
N MET A 60 -1.19 -9.10 -18.55
CA MET A 60 -1.33 -10.44 -19.14
C MET A 60 -2.35 -10.48 -20.29
N LYS A 61 -2.71 -9.33 -20.87
CA LYS A 61 -3.53 -9.27 -22.09
C LYS A 61 -2.81 -10.02 -23.22
N LYS A 62 -3.54 -10.87 -23.94
CA LYS A 62 -3.05 -11.51 -25.17
C LYS A 62 -3.04 -10.53 -26.33
#